data_AF-A0A7M3MYY6-F1
#
_entry.id   AF-A0A7M3MYY6-F1
#
_cell.length_a   1.000
_cell.length_b   1.000
_cell.length_c   1.000
_cell.angle_alpha   90.00
_cell.angle_beta   90.00
_cell.angle_gamma   90.00
#
_symmetry.space_group_name_H-M   'P 1'
#
loop_
_entity.id
_entity.type
_entity.pdbx_description
1 polymer ?
#
loop_
_entity_poly.entity_id
_entity_poly.type
_entity_poly.pdbx_seq_one_letter_code
_entity_poly.pdbx_strand_id
1 'polypeptide(L)'
;MMKKFKSTAGHTIAGLILALLPFVDLAAQDSQGRTLREFAAQLQPIEWTLIWISICLFGVILYLGYFLKTLAYDKFYASDSGGVSKIVAVGVLTTALFLGSSTEAMAQTGAPADFETTITLMLLLGIIAIQLVVIFHLWGSIGSLLKKPIDRPVDKPYLMATTVWGALWKNMNKSVEIEREKDVLLDHAYDGIRELDNDLPPWWKWGFYITIIFSVIYLARYHVFQTAPLQMEEYEIAVARAEAERAALRATSPDITEETVVFLDSEEDLEIGKTLYVTNCAVCHGQLGEGGIGPNLVDDYWIHGGSIRDIFRVTKYGVIERGMTPWQDILTPLQIAQVSSFVKTLRDTDPPNQKEPEGELYVPEEETSDAEEAEEAPVG
;
A
#
# COMPACT_ATOMS: atom_id res chain seq x y z
N MET A 1 -24.96 46.82 32.94
CA MET A 1 -25.45 47.50 31.71
C MET A 1 -24.65 46.94 30.55
N MET A 2 -25.30 46.13 29.66
CA MET A 2 -24.84 45.71 28.32
C MET A 2 -23.53 44.88 28.22
N LYS A 3 -23.36 43.88 27.35
CA LYS A 3 -24.23 43.13 26.44
C LYS A 3 -23.42 41.90 25.96
N LYS A 4 -24.14 40.81 25.67
CA LYS A 4 -23.76 39.62 24.90
C LYS A 4 -22.77 39.92 23.75
N PHE A 5 -21.72 39.11 23.62
CA PHE A 5 -21.26 38.65 22.30
C PHE A 5 -21.14 37.12 22.33
N LYS A 6 -21.94 36.50 21.48
CA LYS A 6 -22.14 35.06 21.35
C LYS A 6 -20.98 34.41 20.58
N SER A 7 -20.58 33.25 21.09
CA SER A 7 -20.16 32.07 20.35
C SER A 7 -20.72 32.03 18.92
N THR A 8 -19.86 32.24 17.94
CA THR A 8 -20.15 32.01 16.50
C THR A 8 -18.95 31.42 15.75
N ALA A 9 -17.72 31.57 16.23
CA ALA A 9 -16.53 31.05 15.53
C ALA A 9 -16.35 29.51 15.59
N GLY A 10 -16.91 28.83 16.61
CA GLY A 10 -16.74 27.38 16.77
C GLY A 10 -17.58 26.54 15.78
N HIS A 11 -18.69 27.09 15.28
CA HIS A 11 -19.62 26.35 14.41
C HIS A 11 -19.26 26.47 12.92
N THR A 12 -18.51 27.52 12.53
CA THR A 12 -18.10 27.75 11.13
C THR A 12 -16.91 26.89 10.72
N ILE A 13 -16.00 26.56 11.64
CA ILE A 13 -14.82 25.71 11.36
C ILE A 13 -15.22 24.23 11.31
N ALA A 14 -16.08 23.78 12.23
CA ALA A 14 -16.62 22.41 12.19
C ALA A 14 -17.47 22.16 10.93
N GLY A 15 -18.23 23.17 10.48
CA GLY A 15 -18.99 23.10 9.23
C GLY A 15 -18.11 23.09 7.96
N LEU A 16 -16.97 23.80 7.96
CA LEU A 16 -16.02 23.78 6.85
C LEU A 16 -15.28 22.43 6.74
N ILE A 17 -14.96 21.82 7.88
CA ILE A 17 -14.29 20.50 7.94
C ILE A 17 -15.27 19.40 7.50
N LEU A 18 -16.55 19.45 7.90
CA LEU A 18 -17.56 18.50 7.42
C LEU A 18 -17.87 18.66 5.93
N ALA A 19 -17.80 19.88 5.39
CA ALA A 19 -18.04 20.16 3.96
C ALA A 19 -16.91 19.70 3.04
N LEU A 20 -15.70 19.44 3.58
CA LEU A 20 -14.53 18.98 2.83
C LEU A 20 -14.39 17.45 2.80
N LEU A 21 -15.05 16.71 3.70
CA LEU A 21 -15.04 15.24 3.73
C LEU A 21 -15.37 14.58 2.37
N PRO A 22 -16.41 15.00 1.62
CA PRO A 22 -16.69 14.39 0.31
C PRO A 22 -15.66 14.73 -0.77
N PHE A 23 -14.85 15.78 -0.59
CA PHE A 23 -13.77 16.14 -1.52
C PHE A 23 -12.47 15.38 -1.23
N VAL A 24 -12.26 14.93 0.01
CA VAL A 24 -11.12 14.09 0.38
C VAL A 24 -11.27 12.67 -0.19
N ASP A 25 -12.48 12.11 -0.21
CA ASP A 25 -12.76 10.78 -0.80
C ASP A 25 -12.52 10.74 -2.33
N LEU A 26 -12.78 11.84 -3.05
CA LEU A 26 -12.57 11.92 -4.50
C LEU A 26 -11.09 12.08 -4.89
N ALA A 27 -10.27 12.65 -4.00
CA ALA A 27 -8.84 12.85 -4.23
C ALA A 27 -7.96 11.70 -3.70
N ALA A 28 -8.52 10.81 -2.89
CA ALA A 28 -7.82 9.72 -2.22
C ALA A 28 -8.29 8.34 -2.68
N GLN A 29 -8.65 8.21 -3.96
CA GLN A 29 -8.85 6.92 -4.59
C GLN A 29 -7.50 6.26 -4.87
N ASP A 30 -7.34 5.00 -4.45
CA ASP A 30 -6.19 4.20 -4.86
C ASP A 30 -6.25 3.86 -6.36
N SER A 31 -5.23 3.16 -6.88
CA SER A 31 -5.19 2.73 -8.29
C SER A 31 -6.37 1.83 -8.71
N GLN A 32 -7.20 1.39 -7.76
CA GLN A 32 -8.40 0.58 -7.99
C GLN A 32 -9.70 1.34 -7.71
N GLY A 33 -9.66 2.66 -7.50
CA GLY A 33 -10.86 3.49 -7.34
C GLY A 33 -11.52 3.40 -5.95
N ARG A 34 -10.87 2.75 -4.97
CA ARG A 34 -11.45 2.56 -3.63
C ARG A 34 -11.37 3.85 -2.83
N THR A 35 -12.46 4.20 -2.18
CA THR A 35 -12.54 5.38 -1.31
C THR A 35 -11.85 5.13 0.03
N LEU A 36 -11.38 6.18 0.71
CA LEU A 36 -10.79 6.05 2.05
C LEU A 36 -11.79 5.41 3.03
N ARG A 37 -13.08 5.63 2.80
CA ARG A 37 -14.16 5.05 3.58
C ARG A 37 -14.26 3.53 3.45
N GLU A 38 -14.01 2.98 2.28
CA GLU A 38 -14.02 1.53 2.03
C GLU A 38 -12.77 0.86 2.62
N PHE A 39 -11.61 1.52 2.51
CA PHE A 39 -10.39 1.09 3.17
C PHE A 39 -10.54 1.08 4.70
N ALA A 40 -11.13 2.14 5.25
CA ALA A 40 -11.45 2.28 6.66
C ALA A 40 -12.40 1.17 7.17
N ALA A 41 -13.35 0.71 6.34
CA ALA A 41 -14.30 -0.33 6.71
C ALA A 41 -13.69 -1.74 6.74
N GLN A 42 -12.58 -1.99 6.05
CA GLN A 42 -11.87 -3.28 6.06
C GLN A 42 -10.90 -3.43 7.23
N LEU A 43 -10.52 -2.32 7.88
CA LEU A 43 -9.57 -2.35 8.98
C LEU A 43 -10.17 -3.06 10.21
N GLN A 44 -9.43 -4.03 10.74
CA GLN A 44 -9.80 -4.72 11.97
C GLN A 44 -9.72 -3.76 13.17
N PRO A 45 -10.46 -4.00 14.28
CA PRO A 45 -10.45 -3.13 15.45
C PRO A 45 -9.05 -2.86 16.04
N ILE A 46 -8.14 -3.84 15.90
CA ILE A 46 -6.76 -3.71 16.35
C ILE A 46 -5.95 -2.73 15.50
N GLU A 47 -6.20 -2.70 14.19
CA GLU A 47 -5.52 -1.80 13.25
C GLU A 47 -5.99 -0.35 13.47
N TRP A 48 -7.28 -0.15 13.72
CA TRP A 48 -7.81 1.15 14.17
C TRP A 48 -7.17 1.62 15.47
N THR A 49 -6.98 0.72 16.42
CA THR A 49 -6.34 1.03 17.70
C THR A 49 -4.88 1.46 17.50
N LEU A 50 -4.15 0.77 16.62
CA LEU A 50 -2.77 1.11 16.28
C LEU A 50 -2.65 2.45 15.52
N ILE A 51 -3.57 2.74 14.61
CA ILE A 51 -3.64 4.04 13.92
C ILE A 51 -3.89 5.16 14.94
N TRP A 52 -4.82 4.98 15.87
CA TRP A 52 -5.09 5.95 16.92
C TRP A 52 -3.90 6.17 17.86
N ILE A 53 -3.23 5.09 18.27
CA ILE A 53 -2.00 5.17 19.09
C ILE A 53 -0.91 5.95 18.33
N SER A 54 -0.75 5.69 17.04
CA SER A 54 0.25 6.37 16.20
C SER A 54 -0.04 7.87 16.04
N ILE A 55 -1.31 8.23 15.84
CA ILE A 55 -1.75 9.64 15.77
C ILE A 55 -1.53 10.34 17.13
N CYS A 56 -1.88 9.70 18.23
CA CYS A 56 -1.65 10.23 19.58
C CYS A 56 -0.16 10.42 19.86
N LEU A 57 0.69 9.45 19.51
CA LEU A 57 2.15 9.55 19.66
C LEU A 57 2.72 10.67 18.79
N PHE A 58 2.27 10.81 17.54
CA PHE A 58 2.68 11.91 16.67
C PHE A 58 2.28 13.27 17.25
N GLY A 59 1.07 13.39 17.81
CA GLY A 59 0.63 14.59 18.53
C GLY A 59 1.48 14.90 19.76
N VAL A 60 1.88 13.88 20.54
CA VAL A 60 2.80 14.03 21.68
C VAL A 60 4.19 14.47 21.20
N ILE A 61 4.70 13.92 20.10
CA ILE A 61 6.00 14.32 19.52
C ILE A 61 5.95 15.77 19.03
N LEU A 62 4.89 16.18 18.34
CA LEU A 62 4.72 17.57 17.90
C LEU A 62 4.59 18.53 19.08
N TYR A 63 3.82 18.16 20.10
CA TYR A 63 3.67 18.95 21.32
C TYR A 63 5.00 19.05 22.08
N LEU A 64 5.71 17.94 22.24
CA LEU A 64 7.02 17.92 22.88
C LEU A 64 8.05 18.70 22.06
N GLY A 65 8.01 18.62 20.74
CA GLY A 65 8.84 19.42 19.83
C GLY A 65 8.54 20.91 19.93
N TYR A 66 7.26 21.29 20.00
CA TYR A 66 6.83 22.68 20.23
C TYR A 66 7.23 23.19 21.62
N PHE A 67 7.07 22.36 22.65
CA PHE A 67 7.41 22.65 24.04
C PHE A 67 8.93 22.73 24.25
N LEU A 68 9.70 21.82 23.66
CA LEU A 68 11.15 21.87 23.62
C LEU A 68 11.61 23.06 22.81
N LYS A 69 10.97 23.42 21.69
CA LYS A 69 11.26 24.66 20.97
C LYS A 69 11.03 25.86 21.88
N THR A 70 9.93 25.94 22.62
CA THR A 70 9.65 27.07 23.52
C THR A 70 10.61 27.13 24.73
N LEU A 71 11.03 25.99 25.29
CA LEU A 71 12.01 25.95 26.38
C LEU A 71 13.47 26.10 25.92
N ALA A 72 13.83 25.53 24.77
CA ALA A 72 15.18 25.60 24.19
C ALA A 72 15.42 26.95 23.51
N TYR A 73 14.37 27.62 23.02
CA TYR A 73 14.49 29.02 22.57
C TYR A 73 14.99 29.92 23.71
N ASP A 74 14.65 29.56 24.96
CA ASP A 74 14.98 30.34 26.15
C ASP A 74 16.25 29.87 26.90
N LYS A 75 16.65 28.59 26.79
CA LYS A 75 17.81 28.03 27.51
C LYS A 75 19.00 27.67 26.62
N PHE A 76 18.77 27.36 25.35
CA PHE A 76 19.82 26.87 24.43
C PHE A 76 20.68 28.00 23.84
N TYR A 77 20.22 29.25 23.93
CA TYR A 77 21.04 30.43 23.67
C TYR A 77 21.77 30.97 24.91
N ALA A 78 21.64 30.31 26.07
CA ALA A 78 22.22 30.79 27.34
C ALA A 78 23.28 29.85 27.97
N SER A 79 23.50 28.61 27.50
CA SER A 79 24.65 27.83 28.00
C SER A 79 25.31 26.94 26.95
N ASP A 80 26.57 27.26 26.69
CA ASP A 80 27.60 26.45 26.05
C ASP A 80 27.70 25.04 26.70
N SER A 81 27.50 23.97 25.92
CA SER A 81 28.15 22.65 26.14
C SER A 81 27.79 21.64 25.05
N GLY A 82 28.78 21.28 24.24
CA GLY A 82 28.72 20.38 23.09
C GLY A 82 28.56 18.87 23.39
N GLY A 83 27.63 18.50 24.29
CA GLY A 83 27.36 17.09 24.61
C GLY A 83 26.12 16.49 23.92
N VAL A 84 25.10 17.32 23.64
CA VAL A 84 23.74 16.81 23.35
C VAL A 84 23.45 16.65 21.86
N SER A 85 24.19 17.33 20.97
CA SER A 85 23.94 17.25 19.51
C SER A 85 24.25 15.85 18.92
N LYS A 86 25.09 15.05 19.59
CA LYS A 86 25.39 13.67 19.16
C LYS A 86 24.24 12.70 19.42
N ILE A 87 23.37 12.97 20.40
CA ILE A 87 22.28 12.04 20.78
C ILE A 87 21.04 12.26 19.91
N VAL A 88 20.78 13.51 19.51
CA VAL A 88 19.62 13.86 18.68
C VAL A 88 19.86 13.55 17.20
N ALA A 89 21.08 13.77 16.68
CA ALA A 89 21.41 13.46 15.29
C ALA A 89 21.45 11.93 15.02
N VAL A 90 21.88 11.14 16.00
CA VAL A 90 21.88 9.67 15.89
C VAL A 90 20.46 9.10 15.97
N GLY A 91 19.57 9.69 16.79
CA GLY A 91 18.17 9.24 16.91
C GLY A 91 17.31 9.53 15.67
N VAL A 92 17.58 10.59 14.92
CA VAL A 92 16.85 10.91 13.68
C VAL A 92 17.36 10.05 12.51
N LEU A 93 18.67 9.75 12.47
CA LEU A 93 19.27 8.93 11.41
C LEU A 93 18.89 7.44 11.55
N THR A 94 18.79 6.91 12.77
CA THR A 94 18.33 5.52 13.01
C THR A 94 16.85 5.33 12.69
N THR A 95 16.03 6.37 12.86
CA THR A 95 14.60 6.31 12.51
C THR A 95 14.39 6.42 11.00
N ALA A 96 15.21 7.22 10.30
CA ALA A 96 15.15 7.35 8.84
C ALA A 96 15.71 6.13 8.09
N LEU A 97 16.70 5.43 8.66
CA LEU A 97 17.26 4.19 8.09
C LEU A 97 16.32 2.98 8.19
N PHE A 98 15.35 2.99 9.12
CA PHE A 98 14.37 1.90 9.26
C PHE A 98 13.11 2.10 8.42
N LEU A 99 12.79 3.34 8.04
CA LEU A 99 11.69 3.65 7.11
C LEU A 99 12.00 3.25 5.66
N GLY A 100 13.26 2.94 5.34
CA GLY A 100 13.69 2.47 4.02
C GLY A 100 13.70 0.95 3.83
N SER A 101 13.42 0.16 4.88
CA SER A 101 13.59 -1.30 4.87
C SER A 101 12.30 -2.09 5.00
N SER A 102 11.12 -1.50 4.76
CA SER A 102 9.83 -2.20 4.91
C SER A 102 8.96 -2.22 3.65
N THR A 103 9.51 -2.02 2.45
CA THR A 103 8.73 -2.11 1.19
C THR A 103 8.87 -3.43 0.45
N GLU A 104 9.45 -4.47 1.05
CA GLU A 104 9.54 -5.80 0.45
C GLU A 104 9.03 -6.88 1.41
N ALA A 105 7.75 -6.79 1.80
CA ALA A 105 7.05 -7.92 2.45
C ALA A 105 5.53 -7.74 2.36
N MET A 106 5.00 -7.49 1.16
CA MET A 106 3.56 -7.63 0.90
C MET A 106 3.39 -8.36 -0.43
N ALA A 107 3.72 -9.64 -0.41
CA ALA A 107 3.22 -10.60 -1.37
C ALA A 107 2.87 -11.89 -0.63
N GLN A 108 1.60 -12.26 -0.74
CA GLN A 108 1.03 -13.60 -0.58
C GLN A 108 0.71 -14.14 0.82
N THR A 109 -0.60 -14.37 0.97
CA THR A 109 -1.30 -15.53 1.55
C THR A 109 -1.95 -15.35 2.93
N GLY A 110 -3.28 -15.51 2.92
CA GLY A 110 -4.06 -15.78 4.11
C GLY A 110 -3.80 -17.20 4.58
N ALA A 111 -3.12 -17.32 5.71
CA ALA A 111 -2.95 -18.53 6.51
C ALA A 111 -3.03 -18.12 8.00
N PRO A 112 -3.37 -19.05 8.92
CA PRO A 112 -3.78 -18.70 10.27
C PRO A 112 -2.58 -18.23 11.09
N ALA A 113 -2.52 -16.92 11.39
CA ALA A 113 -1.56 -16.29 12.29
C ALA A 113 -0.21 -17.02 12.39
N ASP A 114 0.50 -17.12 11.26
CA ASP A 114 1.80 -17.77 11.19
C ASP A 114 2.78 -17.11 12.18
N PHE A 115 3.75 -17.88 12.66
CA PHE A 115 4.77 -17.47 13.63
C PHE A 115 5.39 -16.08 13.34
N GLU A 116 5.47 -15.68 12.06
CA GLU A 116 5.89 -14.36 11.60
C GLU A 116 4.96 -13.19 11.99
N THR A 117 3.64 -13.38 11.97
CA THR A 117 2.66 -12.34 12.38
C THR A 117 2.71 -12.10 13.89
N THR A 118 2.94 -13.15 14.67
CA THR A 118 3.13 -13.07 16.12
C THR A 118 4.44 -12.39 16.48
N ILE A 119 5.53 -12.71 15.77
CA ILE A 119 6.83 -12.04 15.96
C ILE A 119 6.74 -10.56 15.59
N THR A 120 6.10 -10.23 14.47
CA THR A 120 5.91 -8.84 14.03
C THR A 120 5.10 -8.04 15.06
N LEU A 121 4.03 -8.63 15.61
CA LEU A 121 3.24 -8.01 16.68
C LEU A 121 4.05 -7.84 17.98
N MET A 122 4.85 -8.83 18.38
CA MET A 122 5.72 -8.73 19.57
C MET A 122 6.83 -7.69 19.40
N LEU A 123 7.42 -7.58 18.21
CA LEU A 123 8.39 -6.54 17.89
C LEU A 123 7.76 -5.14 17.94
N LEU A 124 6.55 -4.98 17.40
CA LEU A 124 5.79 -3.73 17.46
C LEU A 124 5.48 -3.32 18.91
N LEU A 125 4.99 -4.25 19.73
CA LEU A 125 4.72 -4.00 21.15
C LEU A 125 6.01 -3.68 21.93
N GLY A 126 7.12 -4.32 21.59
CA GLY A 126 8.44 -4.01 22.13
C GLY A 126 8.90 -2.58 21.80
N ILE A 127 8.69 -2.14 20.57
CA ILE A 127 9.01 -0.77 20.13
C ILE A 127 8.15 0.26 20.89
N ILE A 128 6.84 -0.01 21.04
CA ILE A 128 5.94 0.86 21.80
C ILE A 128 6.38 0.96 23.27
N ALA A 129 6.75 -0.16 23.89
CA ALA A 129 7.25 -0.17 25.27
C ALA A 129 8.53 0.66 25.42
N ILE A 130 9.48 0.53 24.49
CA ILE A 130 10.72 1.31 24.47
C ILE A 130 10.42 2.81 24.31
N GLN A 131 9.51 3.17 23.42
CA GLN A 131 9.11 4.57 23.23
C GLN A 131 8.48 5.17 24.50
N LEU A 132 7.63 4.43 25.21
CA LEU A 132 7.05 4.89 26.48
C LEU A 132 8.13 5.13 27.54
N VAL A 133 9.15 4.27 27.62
CA VAL A 133 10.29 4.46 28.54
C VAL A 133 11.07 5.73 28.20
N VAL A 134 11.33 5.99 26.91
CA VAL A 134 12.01 7.21 26.46
C VAL A 134 11.18 8.45 26.82
N ILE A 135 9.86 8.42 26.58
CA ILE A 135 8.96 9.53 26.94
C ILE A 135 8.98 9.80 28.44
N PHE A 136 8.92 8.76 29.28
CA PHE A 136 8.96 8.91 30.74
C PHE A 136 10.29 9.51 31.22
N HIS A 137 11.41 9.09 30.62
CA HIS A 137 12.73 9.62 30.92
C HIS A 137 12.86 11.11 30.52
N LEU A 138 12.33 11.49 29.36
CA LEU A 138 12.31 12.88 28.90
C LEU A 138 11.42 13.76 29.78
N TRP A 139 10.27 13.25 30.23
CA TRP A 139 9.40 13.96 31.16
C TRP A 139 10.12 14.27 32.48
N GLY A 140 10.81 13.28 33.06
CA GLY A 140 11.62 13.48 34.27
C GLY A 140 12.74 14.52 34.08
N SER A 141 13.38 14.51 32.91
CA SER A 141 14.43 15.46 32.54
C SER A 141 13.89 16.89 32.42
N ILE A 142 12.71 17.07 31.83
CA ILE A 142 12.01 18.37 31.77
C ILE A 142 11.69 18.90 33.17
N GLY A 143 11.18 18.04 34.06
CA GLY A 143 10.89 18.42 35.45
C GLY A 143 12.13 18.88 36.22
N SER A 144 13.31 18.34 35.88
CA SER A 144 14.58 18.77 36.45
C SER A 144 15.06 20.14 35.93
N LEU A 145 14.72 20.48 34.68
CA LEU A 145 15.11 21.73 34.03
C LEU A 145 14.25 22.92 34.45
N LEU A 146 12.98 22.69 34.79
CA LEU A 146 12.04 23.73 35.26
C LEU A 146 12.33 24.21 36.69
N LYS A 147 13.07 23.43 37.50
CA LYS A 147 13.40 23.77 38.90
C LYS A 147 14.59 24.71 39.07
N LYS A 148 15.31 25.07 38.00
CA LYS A 148 16.46 26.00 38.07
C LYS A 148 16.08 27.38 37.54
N PRO A 149 16.08 28.45 38.37
CA PRO A 149 15.86 29.81 37.89
C PRO A 149 16.95 30.20 36.89
N ILE A 150 16.54 30.81 35.77
CA ILE A 150 17.41 31.20 34.66
C ILE A 150 17.77 32.67 34.83
N ASP A 151 18.97 32.97 35.35
CA ASP A 151 19.58 34.29 35.20
C ASP A 151 20.24 34.37 33.81
N ARG A 152 19.87 35.37 32.99
CA ARG A 152 20.42 35.56 31.62
C ARG A 152 21.33 36.80 31.55
N PRO A 153 22.58 36.65 31.13
CA PRO A 153 23.30 37.69 30.39
C PRO A 153 23.15 37.43 28.87
N VAL A 154 22.57 38.38 28.15
CA VAL A 154 22.51 38.41 26.69
C VAL A 154 23.88 38.91 26.20
N ASP A 155 24.56 38.14 25.34
CA ASP A 155 25.58 38.57 24.34
C ASP A 155 26.59 37.43 24.10
N LYS A 156 26.43 36.54 23.09
CA LYS A 156 27.54 35.90 22.29
C LYS A 156 27.02 35.24 20.99
N PRO A 157 27.20 35.86 19.81
CA PRO A 157 26.75 35.34 18.50
C PRO A 157 27.66 34.26 17.85
N TYR A 158 28.49 33.53 18.61
CA TYR A 158 29.59 32.70 18.04
C TYR A 158 29.49 31.18 18.28
N LEU A 159 28.34 30.62 18.67
CA LEU A 159 28.29 29.21 19.13
C LEU A 159 28.05 28.15 18.04
N MET A 160 27.74 28.52 16.79
CA MET A 160 27.59 27.53 15.70
C MET A 160 28.91 27.12 15.03
N ALA A 161 29.96 27.95 15.14
CA ALA A 161 31.24 27.71 14.45
C ALA A 161 32.14 26.67 15.12
N THR A 162 31.82 26.22 16.35
CA THR A 162 32.67 25.32 17.15
C THR A 162 32.30 23.84 17.06
N THR A 163 31.21 23.48 16.35
CA THR A 163 30.74 22.09 16.23
C THR A 163 31.21 21.48 14.91
N VAL A 164 31.57 20.17 14.91
CA VAL A 164 31.97 19.42 13.69
C VAL A 164 30.96 19.57 12.56
N TRP A 165 29.67 19.55 12.90
CA TRP A 165 28.57 19.78 11.96
C TRP A 165 28.59 21.21 11.38
N GLY A 166 28.85 22.22 12.20
CA GLY A 166 28.94 23.61 11.75
C GLY A 166 30.13 23.85 10.81
N ALA A 167 31.27 23.22 11.09
CA ALA A 167 32.45 23.28 10.23
C ALA A 167 32.19 22.56 8.88
N LEU A 168 31.58 21.37 8.91
CA LEU A 168 31.18 20.64 7.71
C LEU A 168 30.19 21.45 6.87
N TRP A 169 29.13 21.98 7.50
CA TRP A 169 28.10 22.77 6.84
C TRP A 169 28.66 24.06 6.21
N LYS A 170 29.54 24.77 6.94
CA LYS A 170 30.25 25.95 6.42
C LYS A 170 31.11 25.60 5.21
N ASN A 171 31.84 24.48 5.26
CA ASN A 171 32.66 24.04 4.14
C ASN A 171 31.83 23.57 2.92
N MET A 172 30.69 22.92 3.16
CA MET A 172 29.78 22.46 2.10
C MET A 172 29.07 23.61 1.40
N ASN A 173 28.70 24.67 2.12
CA ASN A 173 27.95 25.79 1.55
C ASN A 173 28.84 26.98 1.13
N LYS A 174 30.04 27.13 1.72
CA LYS A 174 30.95 28.25 1.47
C LYS A 174 30.25 29.63 1.53
N SER A 175 29.21 29.78 2.34
CA SER A 175 28.46 31.02 2.46
C SER A 175 29.29 32.12 3.11
N VAL A 176 29.13 33.36 2.63
CA VAL A 176 29.68 34.54 3.28
C VAL A 176 29.01 34.75 4.65
N GLU A 177 29.78 35.25 5.62
CA GLU A 177 29.30 35.51 6.98
C GLU A 177 28.43 36.78 7.03
N ILE A 178 27.44 36.80 7.93
CA ILE A 178 26.47 37.90 8.06
C ILE A 178 27.14 39.27 8.22
N GLU A 179 28.24 39.34 8.98
CA GLU A 179 28.99 40.58 9.21
C GLU A 179 29.62 41.16 7.93
N ARG A 180 29.84 40.30 6.91
CA ARG A 180 30.43 40.63 5.61
C ARG A 180 29.42 40.60 4.47
N GLU A 181 28.12 40.49 4.76
CA GLU A 181 27.08 40.53 3.72
C GLU A 181 27.12 41.82 2.90
N LYS A 182 27.54 42.93 3.50
CA LYS A 182 27.72 44.21 2.80
C LYS A 182 28.75 44.14 1.68
N ASP A 183 29.73 43.24 1.77
CA ASP A 183 30.80 43.11 0.80
C ASP A 183 30.35 42.35 -0.46
N VAL A 184 29.27 41.58 -0.37
CA VAL A 184 28.68 40.78 -1.47
C VAL A 184 27.28 41.23 -1.84
N LEU A 185 26.83 42.38 -1.34
CA LEU A 185 25.52 42.92 -1.65
C LEU A 185 25.54 43.62 -3.00
N LEU A 186 24.61 43.28 -3.88
CA LEU A 186 24.48 43.96 -5.17
C LEU A 186 23.91 45.38 -5.02
N ASP A 187 24.32 46.27 -5.92
CA ASP A 187 24.03 47.72 -5.84
C ASP A 187 22.54 48.09 -6.07
N HIS A 188 21.76 47.17 -6.66
CA HIS A 188 20.37 47.42 -7.04
C HIS A 188 19.41 46.79 -6.04
N ALA A 189 18.33 47.51 -5.76
CA ALA A 189 17.21 47.01 -4.98
C ALA A 189 15.97 46.94 -5.88
N TYR A 190 15.32 45.78 -5.90
CA TYR A 190 14.06 45.56 -6.59
C TYR A 190 12.97 45.41 -5.54
N ASP A 191 12.04 46.36 -5.47
CA ASP A 191 10.93 46.36 -4.51
C ASP A 191 11.39 46.16 -3.04
N GLY A 192 12.51 46.80 -2.67
CA GLY A 192 13.09 46.71 -1.33
C GLY A 192 13.90 45.42 -1.06
N ILE A 193 13.92 44.45 -1.98
CA ILE A 193 14.76 43.25 -1.90
C ILE A 193 16.10 43.52 -2.58
N ARG A 194 17.19 43.11 -1.94
CA ARG A 194 18.54 43.15 -2.50
C ARG A 194 19.10 41.74 -2.57
N GLU A 195 19.88 41.48 -3.60
CA GLU A 195 20.46 40.16 -3.87
C GLU A 195 21.93 40.12 -3.42
N LEU A 196 22.37 38.92 -3.00
CA LEU A 196 23.75 38.66 -2.62
C LEU A 196 24.47 37.92 -3.75
N ASP A 197 25.66 38.39 -4.12
CA ASP A 197 26.56 37.73 -5.05
C ASP A 197 27.37 36.63 -4.34
N ASN A 198 26.66 35.59 -3.88
CA ASN A 198 27.25 34.44 -3.22
C ASN A 198 27.66 33.36 -4.23
N ASP A 199 28.80 32.71 -3.96
CA ASP A 199 29.20 31.53 -4.69
C ASP A 199 28.18 30.38 -4.53
N LEU A 200 27.89 29.70 -5.62
CA LEU A 200 27.06 28.49 -5.60
C LEU A 200 27.68 27.42 -4.68
N PRO A 201 26.89 26.77 -3.81
CA PRO A 201 27.38 25.72 -2.93
C PRO A 201 28.13 24.63 -3.71
N PRO A 202 29.36 24.26 -3.32
CA PRO A 202 30.15 23.23 -3.99
C PRO A 202 29.39 21.92 -4.24
N TRP A 203 28.59 21.45 -3.28
CA TRP A 203 27.82 20.21 -3.43
C TRP A 203 26.76 20.33 -4.54
N TRP A 204 26.14 21.51 -4.70
CA TRP A 204 25.15 21.77 -5.73
C TRP A 204 25.79 21.78 -7.12
N LYS A 205 26.95 22.42 -7.27
CA LYS A 205 27.72 22.44 -8.53
C LYS A 205 28.16 21.03 -8.94
N TRP A 206 28.69 20.25 -8.00
CA TRP A 206 29.08 18.87 -8.27
C TRP A 206 27.87 17.98 -8.59
N GLY A 207 26.76 18.16 -7.89
CA GLY A 207 25.49 17.49 -8.22
C GLY A 207 25.07 17.77 -9.66
N PHE A 208 25.12 19.04 -10.08
CA PHE A 208 24.84 19.44 -11.46
C PHE A 208 25.81 18.81 -12.48
N TYR A 209 27.11 18.73 -12.19
CA TYR A 209 28.04 18.05 -13.11
C TYR A 209 27.83 16.53 -13.17
N ILE A 210 27.45 15.90 -12.05
CA ILE A 210 27.14 14.46 -12.02
C ILE A 210 25.94 14.15 -12.91
N THR A 211 24.89 14.98 -12.91
CA THR A 211 23.73 14.74 -13.79
C THR A 211 24.09 14.87 -15.26
N ILE A 212 24.98 15.79 -15.63
CA ILE A 212 25.51 15.91 -17.00
C ILE A 212 26.27 14.62 -17.39
N ILE A 213 27.18 14.16 -16.54
CA ILE A 213 27.96 12.93 -16.79
C ILE A 213 27.02 11.72 -16.91
N PHE A 214 26.05 11.60 -16.00
CA PHE A 214 25.05 10.54 -16.03
C PHE A 214 24.25 10.56 -17.34
N SER A 215 23.81 11.73 -17.79
CA SER A 215 23.06 11.88 -19.05
C SER A 215 23.88 11.42 -20.25
N VAL A 216 25.16 11.79 -20.33
CA VAL A 216 26.07 11.36 -21.40
C VAL A 216 26.26 9.84 -21.38
N ILE A 217 26.47 9.25 -20.21
CA ILE A 217 26.61 7.79 -20.04
C ILE A 217 25.31 7.08 -20.42
N TYR A 218 24.16 7.59 -20.00
CA TYR A 218 22.85 7.03 -20.32
C TYR A 218 22.60 7.01 -21.83
N LEU A 219 22.82 8.15 -22.49
CA LEU A 219 22.69 8.26 -23.95
C LEU A 219 23.64 7.30 -24.66
N ALA A 220 24.90 7.24 -24.21
CA ALA A 220 25.89 6.34 -24.78
C ALA A 220 25.47 4.86 -24.62
N ARG A 221 25.00 4.47 -23.44
CA ARG A 221 24.59 3.09 -23.12
C ARG A 221 23.37 2.64 -23.92
N TYR A 222 22.30 3.42 -23.91
CA TYR A 222 21.00 3.02 -24.47
C TYR A 222 20.86 3.34 -25.96
N HIS A 223 21.36 4.50 -26.41
CA HIS A 223 21.10 4.97 -27.78
C HIS A 223 22.28 4.83 -28.73
N VAL A 224 23.53 4.86 -28.24
CA VAL A 224 24.74 4.77 -29.10
C VAL A 224 25.27 3.34 -29.17
N PHE A 225 25.59 2.74 -28.02
CA PHE A 225 26.16 1.40 -27.93
C PHE A 225 25.11 0.30 -27.83
N GLN A 226 23.86 0.65 -27.50
CA GLN A 226 22.72 -0.28 -27.40
C GLN A 226 23.06 -1.51 -26.54
N THR A 227 23.79 -1.31 -25.45
CA THR A 227 24.23 -2.39 -24.54
C THR A 227 23.18 -2.76 -23.50
N ALA A 228 22.00 -2.13 -23.56
CA ALA A 228 20.86 -2.38 -22.69
C ALA A 228 19.57 -2.18 -23.49
N PRO A 229 18.53 -2.98 -23.21
CA PRO A 229 17.27 -2.91 -23.96
C PRO A 229 16.56 -1.59 -23.72
N LEU A 230 15.93 -1.06 -24.76
CA LEU A 230 14.97 0.03 -24.63
C LEU A 230 13.63 -0.49 -24.12
N GLN A 231 12.74 0.39 -23.70
CA GLN A 231 11.46 0.04 -23.08
C GLN A 231 10.64 -0.99 -23.88
N MET A 232 10.56 -0.86 -25.21
CA MET A 232 9.80 -1.81 -26.04
C MET A 232 10.47 -3.18 -26.12
N GLU A 233 11.79 -3.23 -26.20
CA GLU A 233 12.55 -4.48 -26.21
C GLU A 233 12.47 -5.17 -24.84
N GLU A 234 12.56 -4.40 -23.75
CA GLU A 234 12.36 -4.93 -22.39
C GLU A 234 10.96 -5.50 -22.20
N TYR A 235 9.94 -4.86 -22.78
CA TYR A 235 8.57 -5.39 -22.80
C TYR A 235 8.49 -6.72 -23.55
N GLU A 236 9.07 -6.81 -24.75
CA GLU A 236 9.10 -8.07 -25.53
C GLU A 236 9.82 -9.19 -24.78
N ILE A 237 10.95 -8.88 -24.12
CA ILE A 237 11.68 -9.83 -23.28
C ILE A 237 10.82 -10.30 -22.09
N ALA A 238 10.10 -9.39 -21.45
CA ALA A 238 9.22 -9.71 -20.33
C ALA A 238 8.04 -10.59 -20.76
N VAL A 239 7.40 -10.28 -21.90
CA VAL A 239 6.31 -11.08 -22.48
C VAL A 239 6.82 -12.47 -22.85
N ALA A 240 7.95 -12.57 -23.55
CA ALA A 240 8.54 -13.87 -23.92
C ALA A 240 8.86 -14.74 -22.69
N ARG A 241 9.34 -14.13 -21.60
CA ARG A 241 9.55 -14.83 -20.33
C ARG A 241 8.23 -15.33 -19.74
N ALA A 242 7.21 -14.47 -19.67
CA ALA A 242 5.91 -14.83 -19.14
C ALA A 242 5.23 -15.95 -19.96
N GLU A 243 5.35 -15.91 -21.30
CA GLU A 243 4.85 -16.97 -22.17
C GLU A 243 5.58 -18.30 -21.95
N ALA A 244 6.90 -18.27 -21.76
CA ALA A 244 7.68 -19.47 -21.45
C ALA A 244 7.28 -20.08 -20.10
N GLU A 245 7.07 -19.25 -19.07
CA GLU A 245 6.60 -19.69 -17.76
C GLU A 245 5.18 -20.29 -17.84
N ARG A 246 4.27 -19.64 -18.57
CA ARG A 246 2.91 -20.17 -18.82
C ARG A 246 2.94 -21.50 -19.56
N ALA A 247 3.79 -21.62 -20.59
CA ALA A 247 3.94 -22.86 -21.34
C ALA A 247 4.49 -23.99 -20.45
N ALA A 248 5.46 -23.69 -19.57
CA ALA A 248 5.99 -24.65 -18.62
C ALA A 248 4.92 -25.15 -17.63
N LEU A 249 4.11 -24.24 -17.08
CA LEU A 249 2.99 -24.59 -16.18
C LEU A 249 1.92 -25.45 -16.88
N ARG A 250 1.61 -25.11 -18.15
CA ARG A 250 0.68 -25.91 -18.97
C ARG A 250 1.25 -27.30 -19.26
N ALA A 251 2.54 -27.43 -19.54
CA ALA A 251 3.17 -28.71 -19.82
C ALA A 251 3.19 -29.67 -18.61
N THR A 252 3.21 -29.14 -17.39
CA THR A 252 3.11 -29.94 -16.16
C THR A 252 1.67 -30.29 -15.76
N SER A 253 0.68 -29.62 -16.36
CA SER A 253 -0.73 -29.84 -16.03
C SER A 253 -1.33 -30.91 -16.95
N PRO A 254 -2.25 -31.76 -16.45
CA PRO A 254 -3.02 -32.66 -17.29
C PRO A 254 -3.77 -31.87 -18.39
N ASP A 255 -3.78 -32.40 -19.62
CA ASP A 255 -4.54 -31.82 -20.72
C ASP A 255 -6.03 -32.13 -20.55
N ILE A 256 -6.75 -31.24 -19.90
CA ILE A 256 -8.19 -31.32 -19.66
C ILE A 256 -8.90 -30.43 -20.67
N THR A 257 -9.77 -31.05 -21.46
CA THR A 257 -10.62 -30.42 -22.48
C THR A 257 -12.07 -30.39 -22.02
N GLU A 258 -12.93 -29.69 -22.76
CA GLU A 258 -14.37 -29.62 -22.45
C GLU A 258 -15.05 -30.98 -22.55
N GLU A 259 -14.51 -31.86 -23.38
CA GLU A 259 -15.03 -33.20 -23.61
C GLU A 259 -14.57 -34.17 -22.51
N THR A 260 -13.36 -33.95 -21.97
CA THR A 260 -12.72 -34.85 -21.00
C THR A 260 -12.88 -34.40 -19.55
N VAL A 261 -13.33 -33.17 -19.30
CA VAL A 261 -13.53 -32.68 -17.93
C VAL A 261 -14.60 -33.49 -17.21
N VAL A 262 -14.27 -33.91 -15.98
CA VAL A 262 -15.16 -34.59 -15.05
C VAL A 262 -15.24 -33.79 -13.75
N PHE A 263 -16.28 -34.02 -12.97
CA PHE A 263 -16.41 -33.43 -11.65
C PHE A 263 -15.32 -34.01 -10.73
N LEU A 264 -14.53 -33.14 -10.11
CA LEU A 264 -13.50 -33.51 -9.14
C LEU A 264 -14.09 -33.41 -7.73
N ASP A 265 -14.22 -34.55 -7.05
CA ASP A 265 -14.85 -34.68 -5.74
C ASP A 265 -13.84 -34.79 -4.58
N SER A 266 -12.54 -34.81 -4.87
CA SER A 266 -11.51 -34.89 -3.86
C SER A 266 -11.46 -33.61 -3.00
N GLU A 267 -11.25 -33.76 -1.69
CA GLU A 267 -11.18 -32.62 -0.77
C GLU A 267 -10.06 -31.65 -1.14
N GLU A 268 -8.93 -32.17 -1.65
CA GLU A 268 -7.81 -31.37 -2.13
C GLU A 268 -8.20 -30.51 -3.34
N ASP A 269 -8.86 -31.10 -4.35
CA ASP A 269 -9.30 -30.38 -5.55
C ASP A 269 -10.35 -29.31 -5.23
N LEU A 270 -11.28 -29.62 -4.33
CA LEU A 270 -12.33 -28.69 -3.92
C LEU A 270 -11.78 -27.52 -3.10
N GLU A 271 -10.80 -27.74 -2.22
CA GLU A 271 -10.19 -26.64 -1.44
C GLU A 271 -9.31 -25.74 -2.34
N ILE A 272 -8.61 -26.31 -3.32
CA ILE A 272 -7.93 -25.53 -4.37
C ILE A 272 -8.96 -24.74 -5.19
N GLY A 273 -10.03 -25.39 -5.63
CA GLY A 273 -11.12 -24.76 -6.38
C GLY A 273 -11.77 -23.60 -5.63
N LYS A 274 -12.00 -23.77 -4.32
CA LYS A 274 -12.49 -22.72 -3.42
C LYS A 274 -11.54 -21.55 -3.31
N THR A 275 -10.25 -21.83 -3.16
CA THR A 275 -9.21 -20.78 -3.09
C THR A 275 -9.18 -19.97 -4.40
N LEU A 276 -9.24 -20.66 -5.53
CA LEU A 276 -9.31 -20.03 -6.86
C LEU A 276 -10.60 -19.20 -7.01
N TYR A 277 -11.73 -19.71 -6.56
CA TYR A 277 -13.02 -19.02 -6.59
C TYR A 277 -13.00 -17.73 -5.78
N VAL A 278 -12.54 -17.79 -4.52
CA VAL A 278 -12.46 -16.62 -3.63
C VAL A 278 -11.51 -15.56 -4.19
N THR A 279 -10.40 -16.00 -4.79
CA THR A 279 -9.39 -15.09 -5.34
C THR A 279 -9.86 -14.39 -6.61
N ASN A 280 -10.58 -15.10 -7.49
CA ASN A 280 -10.80 -14.66 -8.87
C ASN A 280 -12.27 -14.41 -9.23
N CYS A 281 -13.20 -15.15 -8.63
CA CYS A 281 -14.60 -15.21 -9.07
C CYS A 281 -15.56 -14.49 -8.11
N ALA A 282 -15.27 -14.53 -6.80
CA ALA A 282 -16.15 -14.03 -5.75
C ALA A 282 -16.43 -12.52 -5.83
N VAL A 283 -15.55 -11.73 -6.46
CA VAL A 283 -15.76 -10.29 -6.67
C VAL A 283 -17.02 -10.02 -7.51
N CYS A 284 -17.34 -10.89 -8.46
CA CYS A 284 -18.52 -10.74 -9.31
C CYS A 284 -19.68 -11.63 -8.87
N HIS A 285 -19.39 -12.86 -8.44
CA HIS A 285 -20.40 -13.87 -8.11
C HIS A 285 -20.72 -13.98 -6.61
N GLY A 286 -20.14 -13.14 -5.76
CA GLY A 286 -20.34 -13.19 -4.31
C GLY A 286 -19.46 -14.23 -3.62
N GLN A 287 -19.23 -14.08 -2.31
CA GLN A 287 -18.34 -14.98 -1.57
C GLN A 287 -18.89 -16.40 -1.43
N LEU A 288 -20.21 -16.53 -1.46
CA LEU A 288 -20.95 -17.78 -1.33
C LEU A 288 -21.60 -18.20 -2.65
N GLY A 289 -21.31 -17.51 -3.77
CA GLY A 289 -21.96 -17.75 -5.05
C GLY A 289 -23.31 -17.06 -5.21
N GLU A 290 -23.70 -16.21 -4.26
CA GLU A 290 -25.01 -15.57 -4.18
C GLU A 290 -25.31 -14.59 -5.33
N GLY A 291 -24.32 -14.30 -6.17
CA GLY A 291 -24.42 -13.35 -7.27
C GLY A 291 -24.09 -11.91 -6.88
N GLY A 292 -24.17 -11.01 -7.85
CA GLY A 292 -23.85 -9.60 -7.68
C GLY A 292 -23.77 -8.92 -9.03
N ILE A 293 -22.54 -8.60 -9.44
CA ILE A 293 -22.26 -8.19 -10.83
C ILE A 293 -22.55 -9.36 -11.77
N GLY A 294 -22.09 -10.56 -11.39
CA GLY A 294 -22.38 -11.82 -12.08
C GLY A 294 -23.72 -12.43 -11.65
N PRO A 295 -24.17 -13.49 -12.34
CA PRO A 295 -25.34 -14.28 -11.95
C PRO A 295 -25.10 -15.03 -10.64
N ASN A 296 -26.22 -15.43 -10.02
CA ASN A 296 -26.24 -16.41 -8.94
C ASN A 296 -25.70 -17.76 -9.45
N LEU A 297 -24.85 -18.42 -8.67
CA LEU A 297 -24.25 -19.73 -9.00
C LEU A 297 -24.79 -20.87 -8.11
N VAL A 298 -25.71 -20.54 -7.21
CA VAL A 298 -26.23 -21.43 -6.16
C VAL A 298 -27.57 -22.05 -6.54
N ASP A 299 -28.31 -21.42 -7.44
CA ASP A 299 -29.62 -21.88 -7.90
C ASP A 299 -29.54 -22.87 -9.09
N ASP A 300 -30.71 -23.31 -9.53
CA ASP A 300 -30.86 -24.27 -10.62
C ASP A 300 -30.93 -23.62 -12.01
N TYR A 301 -30.81 -22.30 -12.12
CA TYR A 301 -31.01 -21.57 -13.36
C TYR A 301 -29.67 -21.16 -13.96
N TRP A 302 -29.45 -21.55 -15.22
CA TRP A 302 -28.17 -21.32 -15.90
C TRP A 302 -28.39 -20.61 -17.24
N ILE A 303 -27.58 -19.58 -17.50
CA ILE A 303 -27.60 -18.83 -18.77
C ILE A 303 -26.87 -19.61 -19.89
N HIS A 304 -25.83 -20.37 -19.53
CA HIS A 304 -24.90 -21.00 -20.47
C HIS A 304 -24.76 -22.52 -20.26
N GLY A 305 -25.73 -23.15 -19.60
CA GLY A 305 -25.69 -24.57 -19.20
C GLY A 305 -25.04 -24.79 -17.84
N GLY A 306 -25.55 -25.77 -17.08
CA GLY A 306 -25.12 -26.09 -15.70
C GLY A 306 -24.33 -27.41 -15.57
N SER A 307 -23.96 -28.03 -16.70
CA SER A 307 -23.10 -29.22 -16.69
C SER A 307 -21.67 -28.85 -16.28
N ILE A 308 -20.87 -29.82 -15.81
CA ILE A 308 -19.45 -29.55 -15.50
C ILE A 308 -18.69 -29.06 -16.74
N ARG A 309 -19.08 -29.55 -17.93
CA ARG A 309 -18.51 -29.15 -19.21
C ARG A 309 -18.85 -27.70 -19.55
N ASP A 310 -20.09 -27.29 -19.29
CA ASP A 310 -20.52 -25.91 -19.53
C ASP A 310 -19.82 -24.92 -18.62
N ILE A 311 -19.76 -25.22 -17.32
CA ILE A 311 -19.07 -24.36 -16.34
C ILE A 311 -17.58 -24.25 -16.70
N PHE A 312 -16.95 -25.38 -17.07
CA PHE A 312 -15.56 -25.39 -17.52
C PHE A 312 -15.36 -24.54 -18.78
N ARG A 313 -16.21 -24.70 -19.79
CA ARG A 313 -16.17 -23.94 -21.06
C ARG A 313 -16.32 -22.44 -20.84
N VAL A 314 -17.32 -22.05 -20.05
CA VAL A 314 -17.61 -20.65 -19.68
C VAL A 314 -16.44 -20.05 -18.89
N THR A 315 -15.85 -20.81 -17.97
CA THR A 315 -14.67 -20.35 -17.21
C THR A 315 -13.45 -20.23 -18.13
N LYS A 316 -13.23 -21.18 -19.03
CA LYS A 316 -12.08 -21.21 -19.92
C LYS A 316 -12.07 -20.03 -20.90
N TYR A 317 -13.17 -19.82 -21.62
CA TYR A 317 -13.25 -18.81 -22.69
C TYR A 317 -13.88 -17.49 -22.26
N GLY A 318 -14.52 -17.46 -21.09
CA GLY A 318 -15.27 -16.29 -20.64
C GLY A 318 -16.50 -16.02 -21.48
N VAL A 319 -17.19 -14.94 -21.13
CA VAL A 319 -18.35 -14.39 -21.84
C VAL A 319 -18.15 -12.87 -21.90
N ILE A 320 -17.32 -12.44 -22.86
CA ILE A 320 -16.80 -11.06 -22.93
C ILE A 320 -17.94 -10.04 -23.03
N GLU A 321 -18.99 -10.35 -23.80
CA GLU A 321 -20.19 -9.51 -23.95
C GLU A 321 -20.95 -9.28 -22.64
N ARG A 322 -20.74 -10.14 -21.62
CA ARG A 322 -21.33 -10.04 -20.28
C ARG A 322 -20.30 -9.70 -19.20
N GLY A 323 -19.07 -9.37 -19.57
CA GLY A 323 -18.02 -8.94 -18.66
C GLY A 323 -17.21 -10.07 -17.98
N MET A 324 -17.45 -11.33 -18.32
CA MET A 324 -16.66 -12.46 -17.80
C MET A 324 -15.41 -12.67 -18.66
N THR A 325 -14.23 -12.46 -18.08
CA THR A 325 -12.93 -12.64 -18.77
C THR A 325 -12.61 -14.12 -19.05
N PRO A 326 -11.91 -14.46 -20.15
CA PRO A 326 -11.32 -15.79 -20.33
C PRO A 326 -10.27 -16.07 -19.26
N TRP A 327 -10.35 -17.22 -18.60
CA TRP A 327 -9.38 -17.63 -17.58
C TRP A 327 -8.27 -18.53 -18.11
N GLN A 328 -8.36 -19.03 -19.35
CA GLN A 328 -7.36 -19.93 -19.92
C GLN A 328 -5.94 -19.35 -20.02
N ASP A 329 -5.79 -18.02 -20.01
CA ASP A 329 -4.49 -17.34 -20.07
C ASP A 329 -3.84 -17.14 -18.69
N ILE A 330 -4.59 -17.41 -17.62
CA ILE A 330 -4.17 -17.21 -16.23
C ILE A 330 -4.14 -18.55 -15.48
N LEU A 331 -5.15 -19.39 -15.69
CA LEU A 331 -5.33 -20.67 -15.00
C LEU A 331 -4.98 -21.85 -15.91
N THR A 332 -4.42 -22.91 -15.32
CA THR A 332 -4.19 -24.18 -16.03
C THR A 332 -5.52 -24.94 -16.23
N PRO A 333 -5.60 -25.88 -17.19
CA PRO A 333 -6.81 -26.67 -17.39
C PRO A 333 -7.28 -27.39 -16.12
N LEU A 334 -6.36 -27.92 -15.31
CA LEU A 334 -6.68 -28.54 -14.02
C LEU A 334 -7.28 -27.53 -13.03
N GLN A 335 -6.70 -26.34 -12.92
CA GLN A 335 -7.24 -25.27 -12.06
C GLN A 335 -8.65 -24.84 -12.49
N ILE A 336 -8.91 -24.78 -13.80
CA ILE A 336 -10.26 -24.50 -14.33
C ILE A 336 -11.23 -25.63 -13.95
N ALA A 337 -10.81 -26.89 -14.03
CA ALA A 337 -11.64 -28.02 -13.61
C ALA A 337 -11.92 -28.01 -12.08
N GLN A 338 -10.92 -27.65 -11.27
CA GLN A 338 -11.04 -27.52 -9.81
C GLN A 338 -12.03 -26.43 -9.42
N VAL A 339 -11.90 -25.20 -9.97
CA VAL A 339 -12.85 -24.11 -9.68
C VAL A 339 -14.25 -24.43 -10.21
N SER A 340 -14.36 -25.07 -11.38
CA SER A 340 -15.66 -25.49 -11.93
C SER A 340 -16.34 -26.54 -11.05
N SER A 341 -15.56 -27.47 -10.50
CA SER A 341 -16.06 -28.48 -9.55
C SER A 341 -16.51 -27.82 -8.24
N PHE A 342 -15.72 -26.89 -7.69
CA PHE A 342 -16.12 -26.13 -6.52
C PHE A 342 -17.42 -25.35 -6.73
N VAL A 343 -17.58 -24.66 -7.88
CA VAL A 343 -18.84 -23.94 -8.21
C VAL A 343 -20.03 -24.89 -8.17
N LYS A 344 -19.88 -26.12 -8.66
CA LYS A 344 -20.95 -27.13 -8.62
C LYS A 344 -21.34 -27.51 -7.18
N THR A 345 -20.43 -27.41 -6.21
CA THR A 345 -20.71 -27.65 -4.78
C THR A 345 -21.43 -26.50 -4.09
N LEU A 346 -21.46 -25.31 -4.70
CA LEU A 346 -22.19 -24.16 -4.15
C LEU A 346 -23.71 -24.30 -4.31
N ARG A 347 -24.16 -25.19 -5.20
CA ARG A 347 -25.58 -25.47 -5.40
C ARG A 347 -26.26 -25.86 -4.09
N ASP A 348 -27.50 -25.41 -3.90
CA ASP A 348 -28.32 -25.68 -2.72
C ASP A 348 -27.77 -25.10 -1.40
N THR A 349 -26.73 -24.28 -1.45
CA THR A 349 -26.43 -23.39 -0.32
C THR A 349 -27.53 -22.33 -0.23
N ASP A 350 -27.89 -21.84 0.97
CA ASP A 350 -28.93 -20.81 1.10
C ASP A 350 -28.33 -19.50 1.63
N PRO A 351 -27.52 -18.77 0.81
CA PRO A 351 -27.00 -17.49 1.24
C PRO A 351 -28.12 -16.45 1.42
N PRO A 352 -28.03 -15.58 2.44
CA PRO A 352 -29.10 -14.64 2.78
C PRO A 352 -29.35 -13.53 1.75
N ASN A 353 -28.43 -13.31 0.80
CA ASN A 353 -28.46 -12.23 -0.18
C ASN A 353 -28.41 -12.74 -1.63
N GLN A 354 -29.07 -13.86 -1.92
CA GLN A 354 -29.13 -14.42 -3.27
C GLN A 354 -29.78 -13.44 -4.26
N LYS A 355 -29.13 -13.27 -5.40
CA LYS A 355 -29.69 -12.60 -6.57
C LYS A 355 -30.79 -13.48 -7.17
N GLU A 356 -31.81 -12.84 -7.75
CA GLU A 356 -32.90 -13.55 -8.44
C GLU A 356 -32.35 -14.47 -9.54
N PRO A 357 -32.98 -15.64 -9.77
CA PRO A 357 -32.50 -16.59 -10.77
C PRO A 357 -32.45 -16.02 -12.19
N GLU A 358 -31.37 -16.31 -12.91
CA GLU A 358 -31.14 -15.84 -14.29
C GLU A 358 -30.87 -17.02 -15.23
N GLY A 359 -31.59 -17.07 -16.35
CA GLY A 359 -31.41 -18.11 -17.38
C GLY A 359 -32.53 -19.16 -17.36
N GLU A 360 -32.21 -20.36 -17.81
CA GLU A 360 -33.16 -21.47 -17.94
C GLU A 360 -32.91 -22.51 -16.84
N LEU A 361 -33.98 -23.14 -16.35
CA LEU A 361 -33.87 -24.22 -15.38
C LEU A 361 -33.05 -25.35 -16.00
N TYR A 362 -31.90 -25.64 -15.40
CA TYR A 362 -31.03 -26.71 -15.84
C TYR A 362 -31.56 -28.05 -15.32
N VAL A 363 -31.96 -28.92 -16.25
CA VAL A 363 -32.29 -30.32 -15.95
C VAL A 363 -31.09 -31.16 -16.38
N PRO A 364 -30.42 -31.87 -15.46
CA PRO A 364 -29.37 -32.82 -15.85
C PRO A 364 -29.97 -33.84 -16.81
N GLU A 365 -29.36 -34.03 -17.97
CA GLU A 365 -29.69 -35.19 -18.80
C GLU A 365 -29.41 -36.44 -17.95
N GLU A 366 -30.45 -37.21 -17.65
CA GLU A 366 -30.26 -38.55 -17.10
C GLU A 366 -29.34 -39.29 -18.08
N GLU A 367 -28.20 -39.81 -17.60
CA GLU A 367 -27.44 -40.80 -18.35
C GLU A 367 -28.40 -41.96 -18.61
N THR A 368 -29.04 -41.97 -19.77
CA THR A 368 -29.93 -43.04 -20.19
C THR A 368 -29.07 -44.30 -20.27
N SER A 369 -29.18 -45.13 -19.25
CA SER A 369 -28.68 -46.49 -19.28
C SER A 369 -29.45 -47.23 -20.39
N ASP A 370 -28.86 -47.31 -21.59
CA ASP A 370 -29.28 -48.20 -22.68
C ASP A 370 -29.00 -49.67 -22.30
N ALA A 371 -29.49 -50.12 -21.14
CA ALA A 371 -29.26 -51.45 -20.61
C ALA A 371 -30.56 -52.23 -20.31
N GLU A 372 -31.74 -51.72 -20.71
CA GLU A 372 -33.01 -52.39 -20.41
C GLU A 372 -33.99 -52.37 -21.60
N GLU A 373 -33.49 -52.59 -22.82
CA GLU A 373 -34.34 -52.97 -23.96
C GLU A 373 -33.63 -54.03 -24.83
N ALA A 374 -33.21 -55.13 -24.19
CA ALA A 374 -32.79 -56.36 -24.85
C ALA A 374 -33.44 -57.59 -24.19
N GLU A 375 -34.71 -57.48 -23.81
CA GLU A 375 -35.54 -58.61 -23.44
C GLU A 375 -36.90 -58.47 -24.11
N GLU A 376 -36.98 -58.87 -25.39
CA GLU A 376 -38.13 -59.47 -26.09
C GLU A 376 -37.98 -59.29 -27.62
N ALA A 377 -37.23 -60.19 -28.25
CA ALA A 377 -37.36 -60.44 -29.68
C ALA A 377 -38.14 -61.76 -29.85
N PRO A 378 -39.25 -61.78 -30.63
CA PRO A 378 -40.09 -62.96 -30.76
C PRO A 378 -39.44 -64.02 -31.64
N VAL A 379 -39.67 -65.27 -31.25
CA VAL A 379 -39.37 -66.49 -32.01
C VAL A 379 -40.07 -66.44 -33.38
N GLY A 380 -39.30 -66.61 -34.45
CA GLY A 380 -39.77 -66.79 -35.83
C GLY A 380 -38.71 -67.42 -36.71
#